data_AF-A0A535RFX9-F1
#
_entry.id   AF-A0A535RFX9-F1
#
_cell.length_a   1.000
_cell.length_b   1.000
_cell.length_c   1.000
_cell.angle_alpha   90.00
_cell.angle_beta   90.00
_cell.angle_gamma   90.00
#
_symmetry.space_group_name_H-M   'P 1'
#
loop_
_entity.id
_entity.type
_entity.pdbx_description
1 polymer ?
#
loop_
_entity_poly.entity_id
_entity_poly.type
_entity_poly.pdbx_seq_one_letter_code
_entity_poly.pdbx_strand_id
1 'polypeptide(L)'
;MGDGMAGAAGFWILSGLSGAGKATALAALERRGVRCTDNLPAELVARLSGGGAPVVAVVDARQGEALRGFVPPPGVRVLFLDARDEVLVRRLADSTRPHPCGGAGIGPAAIAAERRLLEGMRAAADVVVDTSALTPDELGQRVGDAVLPAGAAAAELVLTVSSFGFKYGPQLEADWVVDARMLRNPFWDPELRPLTGQHPAVRAHVLDHPPGAEFVDRLA
;
A
#
# COMPACT_ATOMS: atom_id res chain seq x y z
N MET A 1 -18.82 -22.91 -25.25
CA MET A 1 -17.61 -22.26 -25.79
C MET A 1 -18.05 -20.90 -26.33
N GLY A 2 -17.73 -19.76 -25.74
CA GLY A 2 -17.08 -19.44 -24.48
C GLY A 2 -17.53 -18.03 -24.13
N ASP A 3 -18.01 -17.83 -22.91
CA ASP A 3 -18.23 -16.48 -22.39
C ASP A 3 -16.93 -16.06 -21.69
N GLY A 4 -16.28 -15.07 -22.29
CA GLY A 4 -15.14 -14.40 -21.69
C GLY A 4 -15.60 -13.63 -20.44
N MET A 5 -15.38 -14.20 -19.27
CA MET A 5 -15.26 -13.43 -18.03
C MET A 5 -13.95 -12.64 -18.06
N ALA A 6 -13.94 -11.57 -18.86
CA ALA A 6 -12.91 -10.57 -18.83
C ALA A 6 -12.94 -9.87 -17.45
N GLY A 7 -11.91 -10.13 -16.64
CA GLY A 7 -11.38 -9.22 -15.63
C GLY A 7 -12.33 -8.70 -14.56
N ALA A 8 -12.85 -9.56 -13.67
CA ALA A 8 -13.46 -9.07 -12.43
C ALA A 8 -12.36 -8.56 -11.49
N ALA A 9 -12.17 -7.25 -11.43
CA ALA A 9 -11.37 -6.60 -10.39
C ALA A 9 -12.01 -6.92 -9.02
N GLY A 10 -11.48 -7.97 -8.38
CA GLY A 10 -12.14 -8.67 -7.29
C GLY A 10 -12.17 -7.86 -6.00
N PHE A 11 -13.32 -7.87 -5.34
CA PHE A 11 -13.49 -7.35 -3.98
C PHE A 11 -12.83 -8.32 -2.99
N TRP A 12 -12.11 -7.77 -2.01
CA TRP A 12 -11.43 -8.53 -0.98
C TRP A 12 -11.91 -8.14 0.41
N ILE A 13 -12.10 -9.12 1.28
CA ILE A 13 -12.25 -8.94 2.72
C ILE A 13 -10.90 -9.25 3.36
N LEU A 14 -10.34 -8.27 4.07
CA LEU A 14 -9.19 -8.46 4.94
C LEU A 14 -9.68 -8.74 6.36
N SER A 15 -9.40 -9.94 6.85
CA SER A 15 -9.68 -10.35 8.22
C SER A 15 -8.44 -10.90 8.89
N GLY A 16 -8.56 -11.27 10.16
CA GLY A 16 -7.48 -11.84 10.95
C GLY A 16 -7.60 -11.53 12.42
N LEU A 17 -6.73 -12.14 13.22
CA LEU A 17 -6.70 -11.95 14.66
C LEU A 17 -6.21 -10.55 15.05
N SER A 18 -6.56 -10.12 16.26
CA SER A 18 -6.05 -8.88 16.84
C SER A 18 -4.54 -9.00 17.05
N GLY A 19 -3.77 -8.06 16.52
CA GLY A 19 -2.29 -8.15 16.50
C GLY A 19 -1.69 -8.94 15.33
N ALA A 20 -2.50 -9.50 14.41
CA ALA A 20 -1.99 -10.23 13.25
C ALA A 20 -1.42 -9.33 12.13
N GLY A 21 -1.52 -7.99 12.26
CA GLY A 21 -0.95 -7.04 11.29
C GLY A 21 -1.94 -6.43 10.30
N LYS A 22 -3.26 -6.49 10.57
CA LYS A 22 -4.31 -5.93 9.70
C LYS A 22 -4.07 -4.47 9.31
N ALA A 23 -3.70 -3.61 10.26
CA ALA A 23 -3.42 -2.19 10.00
C ALA A 23 -2.19 -2.00 9.10
N THR A 24 -1.13 -2.76 9.33
CA THR A 24 0.08 -2.76 8.49
C THR A 24 -0.21 -3.21 7.07
N ALA A 25 -1.01 -4.28 6.94
CA ALA A 25 -1.47 -4.79 5.65
C ALA A 25 -2.31 -3.75 4.89
N LEU A 26 -3.24 -3.08 5.59
CA LEU A 26 -4.07 -2.02 5.01
C LEU A 26 -3.22 -0.86 4.48
N ALA A 27 -2.32 -0.33 5.31
CA ALA A 27 -1.41 0.75 4.92
C ALA A 27 -0.50 0.35 3.74
N ALA A 28 -0.06 -0.91 3.68
CA ALA A 28 0.73 -1.42 2.57
C ALA A 28 -0.06 -1.55 1.26
N LEU A 29 -1.35 -1.83 1.33
CA LEU A 29 -2.25 -1.88 0.18
C LEU A 29 -2.61 -0.47 -0.31
N GLU A 30 -2.89 0.46 0.61
CA GLU A 30 -3.13 1.87 0.29
C GLU A 30 -1.94 2.51 -0.41
N ARG A 31 -0.71 2.24 0.06
CA ARG A 31 0.53 2.67 -0.61
C ARG A 31 0.67 2.16 -2.05
N ARG A 32 0.00 1.06 -2.40
CA ARG A 32 -0.01 0.47 -3.74
C ARG A 32 -1.24 0.89 -4.56
N GLY A 33 -1.99 1.90 -4.11
CA GLY A 33 -3.15 2.43 -4.82
C GLY A 33 -4.43 1.59 -4.69
N VAL A 34 -4.48 0.62 -3.78
CA VAL A 34 -5.67 -0.18 -3.52
C VAL A 34 -6.64 0.61 -2.65
N ARG A 35 -7.93 0.66 -3.05
CA ARG A 35 -8.96 1.32 -2.27
C ARG A 35 -9.30 0.47 -1.04
N CYS A 36 -8.87 0.94 0.11
CA CYS A 36 -9.09 0.28 1.38
C CYS A 36 -10.22 0.99 2.16
N THR A 37 -11.07 0.23 2.85
CA THR A 37 -12.09 0.78 3.74
C THR A 37 -12.13 -0.03 5.02
N ASP A 38 -11.79 0.60 6.15
CA ASP A 38 -11.96 -0.02 7.46
C ASP A 38 -13.44 0.02 7.86
N ASN A 39 -13.92 -1.07 8.44
CA ASN A 39 -15.25 -1.18 9.05
C ASN A 39 -16.43 -0.90 8.12
N LEU A 40 -16.39 -1.41 6.88
CA LEU A 40 -17.52 -1.32 5.95
C LEU A 40 -18.64 -2.32 6.35
N PRO A 41 -19.89 -1.88 6.55
CA PRO A 41 -21.01 -2.81 6.73
C PRO A 41 -21.16 -3.74 5.53
N ALA A 42 -21.39 -5.03 5.77
CA ALA A 42 -21.49 -6.05 4.73
C ALA A 42 -22.55 -5.71 3.65
N GLU A 43 -23.58 -4.95 3.99
CA GLU A 43 -24.64 -4.49 3.07
C GLU A 43 -24.15 -3.47 2.02
N LEU A 44 -23.10 -2.69 2.34
CA LEU A 44 -22.49 -1.71 1.43
C LEU A 44 -21.47 -2.34 0.47
N VAL A 45 -21.00 -3.55 0.77
CA VAL A 45 -20.06 -4.32 -0.07
C VAL A 45 -20.64 -4.55 -1.47
N ALA A 46 -21.92 -4.88 -1.56
CA ALA A 46 -22.61 -5.14 -2.83
C ALA A 46 -22.77 -3.90 -3.72
N ARG A 47 -22.63 -2.68 -3.18
CA ARG A 47 -22.74 -1.42 -3.95
C ARG A 47 -21.39 -0.91 -4.48
N LEU A 48 -20.27 -1.39 -3.93
CA LEU A 48 -18.92 -0.99 -4.33
C LEU A 48 -18.29 -1.94 -5.37
N SER A 49 -18.95 -3.06 -5.68
CA SER A 49 -18.51 -4.08 -6.65
C SER A 49 -18.66 -3.66 -8.12
N GLY A 50 -18.89 -2.38 -8.42
CA GLY A 50 -18.94 -1.82 -9.77
C GLY A 50 -17.81 -0.83 -10.02
N GLY A 51 -16.71 -1.29 -10.63
CA GLY A 51 -15.60 -0.43 -11.07
C GLY A 51 -14.25 -1.14 -10.90
N GLY A 52 -13.48 -1.22 -11.98
CA GLY A 52 -12.31 -2.11 -12.19
C GLY A 52 -11.09 -1.99 -11.27
N ALA A 53 -11.16 -1.37 -10.09
CA ALA A 53 -10.06 -1.30 -9.12
C ALA A 53 -10.38 -2.13 -7.87
N PRO A 54 -9.43 -2.96 -7.36
CA PRO A 54 -9.66 -3.81 -6.19
C PRO A 54 -10.04 -2.96 -4.98
N VAL A 55 -11.07 -3.41 -4.26
CA VAL A 55 -11.54 -2.80 -3.01
C VAL A 55 -11.29 -3.79 -1.88
N VAL A 56 -10.68 -3.34 -0.80
CA VAL A 56 -10.38 -4.16 0.38
C VAL A 56 -11.17 -3.61 1.57
N ALA A 57 -12.08 -4.42 2.12
CA ALA A 57 -12.82 -4.09 3.33
C ALA A 57 -12.28 -4.87 4.53
N VAL A 58 -12.08 -4.20 5.66
CA VAL A 58 -11.65 -4.87 6.90
C VAL A 58 -12.87 -5.38 7.66
N VAL A 59 -12.87 -6.69 7.97
CA VAL A 59 -13.85 -7.33 8.84
C VAL A 59 -13.10 -8.06 9.95
N ASP A 60 -13.36 -7.69 11.20
CA ASP A 60 -12.68 -8.25 12.36
C ASP A 60 -13.62 -8.50 13.53
N ALA A 61 -13.09 -9.07 14.61
CA ALA A 61 -13.82 -9.49 15.80
C ALA A 61 -14.66 -8.40 16.50
N ARG A 62 -14.51 -7.12 16.14
CA ARG A 62 -15.39 -6.03 16.62
C ARG A 62 -16.86 -6.25 16.21
N GLN A 63 -17.12 -7.00 15.15
CA GLN A 63 -18.48 -7.36 14.71
C GLN A 63 -19.13 -8.44 15.59
N GLY A 64 -18.37 -9.05 16.50
CA GLY A 64 -18.89 -9.98 17.50
C GLY A 64 -19.60 -11.19 16.90
N GLU A 65 -20.72 -11.58 17.52
CA GLU A 65 -21.49 -12.78 17.19
C GLU A 65 -21.99 -12.84 15.74
N ALA A 66 -22.11 -11.70 15.05
CA ALA A 66 -22.51 -11.64 13.65
C ALA A 66 -21.52 -12.36 12.70
N LEU A 67 -20.29 -12.63 13.15
CA LEU A 67 -19.30 -13.39 12.39
C LEU A 67 -19.47 -14.90 12.51
N ARG A 68 -20.23 -15.39 13.52
CA ARG A 68 -20.50 -16.82 13.65
C ARG A 68 -21.39 -17.27 12.50
N GLY A 69 -20.84 -18.13 11.64
CA GLY A 69 -21.52 -18.56 10.41
C GLY A 69 -21.35 -17.60 9.24
N PHE A 70 -20.31 -16.76 9.25
CA PHE A 70 -19.96 -15.93 8.10
C PHE A 70 -19.84 -16.77 6.81
N VAL A 71 -20.54 -16.33 5.76
CA VAL A 71 -20.42 -16.85 4.41
C VAL A 71 -20.02 -15.70 3.50
N PRO A 72 -18.90 -15.80 2.76
CA PRO A 72 -18.50 -14.74 1.84
C PRO A 72 -19.55 -14.58 0.73
N PRO A 73 -19.93 -13.34 0.38
CA PRO A 73 -20.80 -13.10 -0.75
C PRO A 73 -20.19 -13.63 -2.07
N PRO A 74 -21.01 -14.03 -3.06
CA PRO A 74 -20.49 -14.46 -4.36
C PRO A 74 -19.59 -13.40 -5.01
N GLY A 75 -18.41 -13.81 -5.47
CA GLY A 75 -17.43 -12.93 -6.12
C GLY A 75 -16.58 -12.09 -5.16
N VAL A 76 -16.72 -12.27 -3.84
CA VAL A 76 -15.85 -11.69 -2.81
C VAL A 76 -14.83 -12.72 -2.38
N ARG A 77 -13.55 -12.32 -2.35
CA ARG A 77 -12.46 -13.14 -1.82
C ARG A 77 -12.09 -12.72 -0.40
N VAL A 78 -11.60 -13.65 0.41
CA VAL A 78 -11.24 -13.43 1.81
C VAL A 78 -9.75 -13.70 2.02
N LEU A 79 -9.04 -12.70 2.52
CA LEU A 79 -7.66 -12.80 2.99
C LEU A 79 -7.65 -12.76 4.52
N PHE A 80 -7.09 -13.80 5.14
CA PHE A 80 -7.05 -13.95 6.58
C PHE A 80 -5.61 -13.89 7.10
N LEU A 81 -5.33 -12.97 8.02
CA LEU A 81 -4.05 -12.86 8.71
C LEU A 81 -4.09 -13.64 10.03
N ASP A 82 -3.19 -14.60 10.16
CA ASP A 82 -3.02 -15.41 11.37
C ASP A 82 -1.59 -15.25 11.90
N ALA A 83 -1.38 -15.55 13.18
CA ALA A 83 -0.06 -15.69 13.78
C ALA A 83 -0.15 -16.59 15.01
N ARG A 84 0.96 -17.18 15.43
CA ARG A 84 1.04 -17.99 16.66
C ARG A 84 0.60 -17.18 17.89
N ASP A 85 -0.05 -17.87 18.83
CA ASP A 85 -0.66 -17.24 20.00
C ASP A 85 0.37 -16.48 20.84
N GLU A 86 1.59 -17.01 21.00
CA GLU A 86 2.65 -16.35 21.77
C GLU A 86 3.09 -15.03 21.11
N VAL A 87 3.08 -14.98 19.77
CA VAL A 87 3.40 -13.77 19.01
C VAL A 87 2.30 -12.73 19.16
N LEU A 88 1.02 -13.15 19.09
CA LEU A 88 -0.13 -12.27 19.27
C LEU A 88 -0.19 -11.71 20.69
N VAL A 89 0.02 -12.53 21.72
CA VAL A 89 0.09 -12.08 23.12
C VAL A 89 1.14 -11.00 23.28
N ARG A 90 2.35 -11.19 22.72
CA ARG A 90 3.43 -10.19 22.80
C ARG A 90 3.07 -8.89 22.08
N ARG A 91 2.50 -8.96 20.87
CA ARG A 91 2.10 -7.77 20.09
C ARG A 91 0.96 -7.00 20.75
N LEU A 92 0.07 -7.70 21.45
CA LEU A 92 -1.06 -7.10 22.14
C LEU A 92 -0.69 -6.57 23.53
N ALA A 93 0.39 -7.03 24.14
CA ALA A 93 0.86 -6.56 25.44
C ALA A 93 1.13 -5.04 25.45
N ASP A 94 1.64 -4.51 24.33
CA ASP A 94 1.92 -3.07 24.16
C ASP A 94 0.71 -2.30 23.61
N SER A 95 -0.41 -2.98 23.32
CA SER A 95 -1.60 -2.35 22.78
C SER A 95 -2.43 -1.73 23.89
N THR A 96 -2.68 -0.43 23.79
CA THR A 96 -3.61 0.29 24.66
C THR A 96 -5.07 0.15 24.25
N ARG A 97 -5.34 -0.51 23.11
CA ARG A 97 -6.70 -0.68 22.60
C ARG A 97 -7.39 -1.86 23.30
N PRO A 98 -8.66 -1.72 23.71
CA PRO A 98 -9.41 -2.82 24.30
C PRO A 98 -9.55 -3.96 23.29
N HIS A 99 -9.32 -5.19 23.74
CA HIS A 99 -9.46 -6.38 22.92
C HIS A 99 -10.96 -6.66 22.65
N PRO A 100 -11.36 -6.94 21.40
CA PRO A 100 -12.77 -7.20 21.06
C PRO A 100 -13.41 -8.32 21.90
N CYS A 101 -12.65 -9.38 22.17
CA CYS A 101 -13.06 -10.49 23.04
C CYS A 101 -12.61 -10.33 24.51
N GLY A 102 -12.38 -9.11 25.00
CA GLY A 102 -11.89 -8.85 26.36
C GLY A 102 -12.82 -9.37 27.48
N GLY A 103 -14.10 -9.57 27.20
CA GLY A 103 -15.05 -10.19 28.13
C GLY A 103 -14.75 -11.66 28.45
N ALA A 104 -13.95 -12.35 27.63
CA ALA A 104 -13.54 -13.74 27.85
C ALA A 104 -12.27 -13.87 28.72
N GLY A 105 -11.58 -12.77 29.01
CA GLY A 105 -10.33 -12.74 29.77
C GLY A 105 -9.25 -11.87 29.13
N ILE A 106 -8.00 -12.01 29.58
CA ILE A 106 -6.85 -11.22 29.11
C ILE A 106 -5.87 -12.12 28.36
N GLY A 107 -5.21 -11.59 27.33
CA GLY A 107 -4.12 -12.24 26.62
C GLY A 107 -4.55 -13.57 25.97
N PRO A 108 -4.02 -14.73 26.40
CA PRO A 108 -4.31 -16.03 25.78
C PRO A 108 -5.80 -16.37 25.72
N ALA A 109 -6.57 -16.08 26.77
CA ALA A 109 -7.99 -16.39 26.82
C ALA A 109 -8.79 -15.56 25.80
N ALA A 110 -8.43 -14.29 25.63
CA ALA A 110 -9.06 -13.39 24.67
C ALA A 110 -8.76 -13.80 23.22
N ILE A 111 -7.51 -14.19 22.94
CA ILE A 111 -7.07 -14.68 21.62
C ILE A 111 -7.76 -16.00 21.28
N ALA A 112 -7.87 -16.93 22.24
CA ALA A 112 -8.57 -18.19 22.04
C ALA A 112 -10.07 -17.96 21.74
N ALA A 113 -10.70 -17.02 22.43
CA ALA A 113 -12.08 -16.64 22.14
C ALA A 113 -12.23 -16.00 20.75
N GLU A 114 -11.29 -15.13 20.36
CA GLU A 114 -11.27 -14.51 19.03
C GLU A 114 -11.09 -15.53 17.91
N ARG A 115 -10.19 -16.52 18.09
CA ARG A 115 -10.01 -17.62 17.15
C ARG A 115 -11.29 -18.40 16.91
N ARG A 116 -12.03 -18.73 17.97
CA ARG A 116 -13.33 -19.41 17.86
C ARG A 116 -14.37 -18.54 17.14
N LEU A 117 -14.37 -17.23 17.42
CA LEU A 117 -15.27 -16.30 16.76
C LEU A 117 -15.02 -16.20 15.26
N LEU A 118 -13.74 -16.15 14.86
CA LEU A 118 -13.31 -15.98 13.48
C LEU A 118 -13.11 -17.30 12.72
N GLU A 119 -13.42 -18.44 13.33
CA GLU A 119 -13.18 -19.77 12.75
C GLU A 119 -13.88 -19.93 11.39
N GLY A 120 -15.13 -19.47 11.27
CA GLY A 120 -15.87 -19.49 10.01
C GLY A 120 -15.22 -18.65 8.91
N MET A 121 -14.72 -17.45 9.25
CA MET A 121 -14.02 -16.59 8.30
C MET A 121 -12.69 -17.20 7.86
N ARG A 122 -11.95 -17.82 8.78
CA ARG A 122 -10.69 -18.50 8.46
C ARG A 122 -10.95 -19.72 7.57
N ALA A 123 -12.00 -20.49 7.83
CA ALA A 123 -12.37 -21.64 7.02
C ALA A 123 -12.82 -21.25 5.60
N ALA A 124 -13.46 -20.07 5.46
CA ALA A 124 -13.87 -19.52 4.18
C ALA A 124 -12.79 -18.68 3.48
N ALA A 125 -11.57 -18.62 4.02
CA ALA A 125 -10.49 -17.80 3.48
C ALA A 125 -9.89 -18.39 2.19
N ASP A 126 -9.83 -17.59 1.14
CA ASP A 126 -9.11 -17.93 -0.09
C ASP A 126 -7.59 -17.91 0.14
N VAL A 127 -7.12 -16.98 0.98
CA VAL A 127 -5.70 -16.81 1.30
C VAL A 127 -5.54 -16.67 2.80
N VAL A 128 -4.72 -17.52 3.40
CA VAL A 128 -4.29 -17.39 4.80
C VAL A 128 -2.80 -17.02 4.83
N VAL A 129 -2.46 -15.94 5.52
CA VAL A 129 -1.08 -15.49 5.69
C VAL A 129 -0.68 -15.63 7.14
N ASP A 130 0.33 -16.46 7.41
CA ASP A 130 0.97 -16.53 8.72
C ASP A 130 1.97 -15.37 8.88
N THR A 131 1.68 -14.45 9.79
CA THR A 131 2.48 -13.26 10.06
C THR A 131 3.44 -13.45 11.24
N SER A 132 3.58 -14.67 11.77
CA SER A 132 4.38 -14.98 12.96
C SER A 132 5.85 -14.58 12.83
N ALA A 133 6.41 -14.70 11.63
CA ALA A 133 7.83 -14.46 11.35
C ALA A 133 8.05 -13.33 10.33
N LEU A 134 6.97 -12.66 9.88
CA LEU A 134 7.06 -11.62 8.86
C LEU A 134 7.37 -10.26 9.48
N THR A 135 8.27 -9.53 8.83
CA THR A 135 8.46 -8.10 9.02
C THR A 135 7.29 -7.31 8.41
N PRO A 136 7.10 -6.03 8.77
CA PRO A 136 6.06 -5.18 8.18
C PRO A 136 6.12 -5.10 6.65
N ASP A 137 7.32 -5.04 6.08
CA ASP A 137 7.52 -4.93 4.64
C ASP A 137 7.21 -6.25 3.92
N GLU A 138 7.67 -7.39 4.46
CA GLU A 138 7.35 -8.72 3.93
C GLU A 138 5.85 -9.00 4.00
N LEU A 139 5.19 -8.63 5.10
CA LEU A 139 3.73 -8.71 5.21
C LEU A 139 3.07 -7.87 4.12
N GLY A 140 3.54 -6.64 3.93
CA GLY A 140 3.04 -5.75 2.91
C GLY A 140 3.18 -6.32 1.50
N GLN A 141 4.32 -6.93 1.18
CA GLN A 141 4.53 -7.63 -0.10
C GLN A 141 3.58 -8.81 -0.24
N ARG A 142 3.52 -9.70 0.76
CA ARG A 142 2.70 -10.91 0.72
C ARG A 142 1.21 -10.63 0.54
N VAL A 143 0.71 -9.59 1.20
CA VAL A 143 -0.69 -9.14 1.06
C VAL A 143 -0.92 -8.47 -0.30
N GLY A 144 0.05 -7.69 -0.78
CA GLY A 144 0.01 -7.09 -2.13
C GLY A 144 -0.09 -8.14 -3.22
N ASP A 145 0.79 -9.15 -3.19
CA ASP A 145 0.83 -10.26 -4.16
C ASP A 145 -0.48 -11.07 -4.19
N ALA A 146 -1.18 -11.15 -3.06
CA ALA A 146 -2.44 -11.86 -2.96
C ALA A 146 -3.60 -11.03 -3.55
N VAL A 147 -3.66 -9.74 -3.22
CA VAL A 147 -4.81 -8.86 -3.56
C VAL A 147 -4.74 -8.34 -4.98
N LEU A 148 -3.54 -7.98 -5.43
CA LEU A 148 -3.30 -7.38 -6.74
C LEU A 148 -3.20 -8.49 -7.81
N PRO A 149 -3.71 -8.27 -9.03
CA PRO A 149 -3.56 -9.23 -10.12
C PRO A 149 -2.08 -9.49 -10.43
N ALA A 150 -1.74 -10.73 -10.80
CA ALA A 150 -0.41 -11.07 -11.27
C ALA A 150 -0.03 -10.18 -12.46
N GLY A 151 0.99 -9.34 -12.30
CA GLY A 151 1.38 -8.31 -13.28
C GLY A 151 1.06 -6.86 -12.87
N ALA A 152 0.36 -6.63 -11.75
CA ALA A 152 0.39 -5.35 -11.07
C ALA A 152 1.79 -5.19 -10.45
N ALA A 153 2.68 -4.56 -11.22
CA ALA A 153 4.07 -4.38 -10.88
C ALA A 153 4.25 -3.90 -9.43
N ALA A 154 5.29 -4.42 -8.77
CA ALA A 154 5.82 -3.85 -7.54
C ALA A 154 5.80 -2.33 -7.65
N ALA A 155 5.28 -1.65 -6.61
CA ALA A 155 5.08 -0.20 -6.58
C ALA A 155 6.12 0.51 -7.45
N GLU A 156 5.69 1.04 -8.60
CA GLU A 156 6.61 1.73 -9.51
C GLU A 156 7.26 2.86 -8.71
N LEU A 157 8.59 2.93 -8.74
CA LEU A 157 9.32 4.03 -8.14
C LEU A 157 8.90 5.31 -8.87
N VAL A 158 8.04 6.11 -8.25
CA VAL A 158 7.65 7.42 -8.78
C VAL A 158 8.76 8.40 -8.47
N LEU A 159 9.53 8.76 -9.50
CA LEU A 159 10.56 9.79 -9.41
C LEU A 159 9.96 11.15 -9.80
N THR A 160 9.91 12.09 -8.85
CA THR A 160 9.54 13.48 -9.12
C THR A 160 10.82 14.29 -9.31
N VAL A 161 11.02 14.81 -10.52
CA VAL A 161 12.12 15.72 -10.84
C VAL A 161 11.58 17.13 -10.97
N SER A 162 12.14 18.05 -10.20
CA SER A 162 11.76 19.46 -10.19
C SER A 162 13.00 20.36 -10.32
N SER A 163 12.81 21.53 -10.92
CA SER A 163 13.85 22.57 -11.01
C SER A 163 13.51 23.73 -10.09
N PHE A 164 14.50 24.26 -9.37
CA PHE A 164 14.34 25.46 -8.53
C PHE A 164 15.51 26.43 -8.72
N GLY A 165 15.35 27.66 -8.23
CA GLY A 165 16.44 28.64 -8.17
C GLY A 165 16.89 28.87 -6.72
N PHE A 166 18.20 28.85 -6.45
CA PHE A 166 18.76 28.96 -5.09
C PHE A 166 18.26 30.18 -4.28
N LYS A 167 17.94 31.29 -4.94
CA LYS A 167 17.37 32.48 -4.28
C LYS A 167 15.98 32.25 -3.65
N TYR A 168 15.31 31.16 -4.03
CA TYR A 168 14.01 30.74 -3.50
C TYR A 168 14.10 29.52 -2.58
N GLY A 169 15.30 28.92 -2.45
CA GLY A 169 15.52 27.67 -1.73
C GLY A 169 15.03 26.41 -2.47
N PRO A 170 15.53 25.22 -2.10
CA PRO A 170 15.00 23.96 -2.62
C PRO A 170 13.57 23.71 -2.12
N GLN A 171 12.89 22.74 -2.75
CA GLN A 171 11.61 22.26 -2.24
C GLN A 171 11.82 21.55 -0.90
N LEU A 172 10.91 21.77 0.05
CA LEU A 172 11.02 21.20 1.41
C LEU A 172 11.02 19.67 1.41
N GLU A 173 10.35 19.07 0.43
CA GLU A 173 10.18 17.62 0.28
C GLU A 173 11.29 16.96 -0.56
N ALA A 174 12.32 17.70 -0.98
CA ALA A 174 13.39 17.15 -1.81
C ALA A 174 14.34 16.26 -1.01
N ASP A 175 14.37 14.97 -1.33
CA ASP A 175 15.34 14.03 -0.75
C ASP A 175 16.77 14.28 -1.27
N TRP A 176 16.90 14.65 -2.54
CA TRP A 176 18.18 14.87 -3.23
C TRP A 176 18.19 16.27 -3.86
N VAL A 177 19.30 16.97 -3.70
CA VAL A 177 19.53 18.29 -4.32
C VAL A 177 20.81 18.24 -5.14
N VAL A 178 20.70 18.53 -6.43
CA VAL A 178 21.83 18.57 -7.37
C VAL A 178 22.05 20.01 -7.80
N ASP A 179 23.25 20.56 -7.54
CA ASP A 179 23.61 21.92 -7.93
C ASP A 179 24.13 21.96 -9.37
N ALA A 180 23.36 22.59 -10.27
CA ALA A 180 23.73 22.74 -11.68
C ALA A 180 24.42 24.08 -12.01
N ARG A 181 24.73 24.94 -11.03
CA ARG A 181 25.31 26.29 -11.28
C ARG A 181 26.71 26.27 -11.91
N MET A 182 27.40 25.12 -11.86
CA MET A 182 28.69 24.91 -12.51
C MET A 182 28.58 24.75 -14.03
N LEU A 183 27.37 24.52 -14.57
CA LEU A 183 27.14 24.43 -16.01
C LEU A 183 27.25 25.80 -16.69
N ARG A 184 27.38 25.79 -18.03
CA ARG A 184 27.42 27.03 -18.81
C ARG A 184 26.16 27.86 -18.57
N ASN A 185 26.37 29.14 -18.31
CA ASN A 185 25.28 30.06 -18.02
C ASN A 185 24.69 30.65 -19.32
N PRO A 186 23.44 30.30 -19.70
CA PRO A 186 22.81 30.81 -20.92
C PRO A 186 22.53 32.32 -20.86
N PHE A 187 22.56 32.96 -19.68
CA PHE A 187 22.35 34.40 -19.56
C PHE A 187 23.47 35.26 -20.16
N TRP A 188 24.62 34.67 -20.51
CA TRP A 188 25.68 35.40 -21.21
C TRP A 188 25.36 35.61 -22.69
N ASP A 189 24.48 34.80 -23.26
CA ASP A 189 23.98 34.96 -24.62
C ASP A 189 22.66 35.78 -24.61
N PRO A 190 22.64 37.01 -25.17
CA PRO A 190 21.44 37.85 -25.19
C PRO A 190 20.22 37.18 -25.82
N GLU A 191 20.41 36.31 -26.82
CA GLU A 191 19.32 35.64 -27.54
C GLU A 191 18.68 34.53 -26.70
N LEU A 192 19.43 33.96 -25.74
CA LEU A 192 18.95 32.88 -24.87
C LEU A 192 18.32 33.37 -23.57
N ARG A 193 18.62 34.61 -23.12
CA ARG A 193 18.07 35.22 -21.90
C ARG A 193 16.54 35.14 -21.75
N PRO A 194 15.72 35.40 -22.79
CA PRO A 194 14.26 35.34 -22.64
C PRO A 194 13.71 33.92 -22.67
N LEU A 195 14.53 32.92 -22.98
CA LEU A 195 14.11 31.54 -23.18
C LEU A 195 14.25 30.72 -21.88
N THR A 196 13.51 29.62 -21.80
CA THR A 196 13.59 28.67 -20.69
C THR A 196 14.45 27.47 -21.06
N GLY A 197 14.87 26.68 -20.07
CA GLY A 197 15.60 25.43 -20.29
C GLY A 197 14.85 24.37 -21.10
N GLN A 198 13.55 24.55 -21.36
CA GLN A 198 12.77 23.68 -22.25
C GLN A 198 13.02 23.99 -23.73
N HIS A 199 13.58 25.16 -24.05
CA HIS A 199 13.87 25.54 -25.43
C HIS A 199 15.11 24.80 -25.95
N PRO A 200 15.07 24.19 -27.17
CA PRO A 200 16.18 23.40 -27.70
C PRO A 200 17.52 24.15 -27.74
N ALA A 201 17.51 25.45 -28.09
CA ALA A 201 18.72 26.26 -28.14
C ALA A 201 19.38 26.44 -26.75
N VAL A 202 18.59 26.57 -25.69
CA VAL A 202 19.11 26.68 -24.31
C VAL A 202 19.65 25.32 -23.86
N ARG A 203 18.92 24.23 -24.16
CA ARG A 203 19.37 22.87 -23.87
C ARG A 203 20.72 22.57 -24.53
N ALA A 204 20.86 22.86 -25.82
CA ALA A 204 22.11 22.66 -26.56
C ALA A 204 23.25 23.49 -25.96
N HIS A 205 23.00 24.77 -25.66
CA HIS A 205 24.02 25.65 -25.06
C HIS A 205 24.55 25.12 -23.71
N VAL A 206 23.68 24.52 -22.90
CA VAL A 206 23.99 24.06 -21.54
C VAL A 206 24.51 22.61 -21.51
N LEU A 207 24.09 21.73 -22.42
CA LEU A 207 24.40 20.30 -22.37
C LEU A 207 25.40 19.84 -23.45
N ASP A 208 25.48 20.51 -24.60
CA ASP A 208 26.36 20.09 -25.72
C ASP A 208 27.81 20.55 -25.51
N HIS A 209 28.36 20.25 -24.33
CA HIS A 209 29.76 20.45 -23.99
C HIS A 209 30.23 19.38 -23.00
N PRO A 210 31.54 19.10 -22.88
CA PRO A 210 32.00 17.95 -22.10
C PRO A 210 31.53 17.95 -20.62
N PRO A 211 31.60 19.07 -19.86
CA PRO A 211 31.04 19.09 -18.51
C PRO A 211 29.51 18.89 -18.42
N GLY A 212 28.75 19.26 -19.45
CA GLY A 212 27.29 19.16 -19.48
C GLY A 212 26.84 17.74 -19.76
N ALA A 213 27.53 17.07 -20.69
CA ALA A 213 27.36 15.64 -20.94
C ALA A 213 27.74 14.80 -19.71
N GLU A 214 28.91 15.05 -19.10
CA GLU A 214 29.36 14.34 -17.90
C GLU A 214 28.38 14.51 -16.73
N PHE A 215 27.80 15.69 -16.57
CA PHE A 215 26.80 15.95 -15.52
C PHE A 215 25.55 15.07 -15.68
N VAL A 216 25.06 14.90 -16.91
CA VAL A 216 23.90 14.04 -17.20
C VAL A 216 24.26 12.57 -17.01
N ASP A 217 25.42 12.13 -17.49
CA ASP A 217 25.86 10.73 -17.38
C ASP A 217 26.04 10.28 -15.93
N ARG A 218 26.45 11.19 -15.03
CA ARG A 218 26.59 10.88 -13.60
C ARG A 218 25.27 10.82 -12.83
N LEU A 219 24.18 11.32 -13.42
CA LEU A 219 22.84 11.31 -12.85
C LEU A 219 21.95 10.19 -13.41
N ALA A 220 22.36 9.58 -14.52
CA ALA A 220 21.70 8.43 -15.16
C ALA A 220 22.11 7.10 -14.52
#